data_AF-A0AA36MY49-F1
#
_entry.id   AF-A0AA36MY49-F1
#
_cell.length_a   1.000
_cell.length_b   1.000
_cell.length_c   1.000
_cell.angle_alpha   90.00
_cell.angle_beta   90.00
_cell.angle_gamma   90.00
#
_symmetry.space_group_name_H-M   'P 1'
#
loop_
_entity.id
_entity.type
_entity.pdbx_description
1 polymer ?
#
loop_
_entity_poly.entity_id
_entity_poly.type
_entity_poly.pdbx_seq_one_letter_code
_entity_poly.pdbx_strand_id
1 'polypeptide(L)'
;MLEQKAAEIDDFIQRATQAGKYKNDPNFPNNEKLRQYYLCVDTSRTRENVREDEQVLSGQVEIDAADAAALTEPGGDFAEAAGINMIDQDGQQEGTPAPALKEAEEARSLRISIEELECSAELCEALTIHADAMVEIYRELNKLTAASVNIEDAYASIFETASSYTAWYKTRKKVAMSMRQAAETQQAAAEEPTAT
;
A
#
# COMPACT_ATOMS: atom_id res chain seq x y z
N MET A 1 21.77 -31.30 -6.84
CA MET A 1 21.13 -29.97 -6.69
C MET A 1 21.19 -29.43 -5.26
N LEU A 2 21.01 -30.22 -4.19
CA LEU A 2 21.11 -29.72 -2.81
C LEU A 2 22.54 -29.33 -2.40
N GLU A 3 23.55 -30.09 -2.82
CA GLU A 3 24.96 -29.79 -2.52
C GLU A 3 25.45 -28.48 -3.15
N GLN A 4 24.97 -28.16 -4.36
CA GLN A 4 25.31 -26.91 -5.04
C GLN A 4 24.74 -25.69 -4.29
N LYS A 5 23.51 -25.80 -3.77
CA LYS A 5 22.89 -24.75 -2.96
C LYS A 5 23.61 -24.53 -1.63
N ALA A 6 24.11 -25.59 -1.00
CA ALA A 6 24.88 -25.46 0.24
C ALA A 6 26.18 -24.67 0.02
N ALA A 7 26.93 -24.98 -1.05
CA ALA A 7 28.15 -24.25 -1.39
C ALA A 7 27.90 -22.77 -1.72
N GLU A 8 26.81 -22.45 -2.41
CA GLU A 8 26.42 -21.07 -2.71
C GLU A 8 26.05 -20.27 -1.44
N ILE A 9 25.39 -20.91 -0.48
CA ILE A 9 25.03 -20.28 0.80
C ILE A 9 26.29 -20.01 1.63
N ASP A 10 27.22 -20.97 1.69
CA ASP A 10 28.47 -20.81 2.44
C ASP A 10 29.34 -19.68 1.86
N ASP A 11 29.45 -19.60 0.54
CA ASP A 11 30.16 -18.51 -0.15
C ASP A 11 29.51 -17.14 0.13
N PHE A 12 28.17 -17.06 0.13
CA PHE A 12 27.45 -15.85 0.49
C PHE A 12 27.73 -15.41 1.94
N ILE A 13 27.65 -16.33 2.89
CA ILE A 13 27.91 -16.06 4.31
C ILE A 13 29.34 -15.54 4.50
N GLN A 14 30.31 -16.14 3.82
CA GLN A 14 31.71 -15.73 3.90
C GLN A 14 31.91 -14.30 3.37
N ARG A 15 31.34 -13.99 2.19
CA ARG A 15 31.42 -12.65 1.60
C ARG A 15 30.72 -11.60 2.45
N ALA A 16 29.52 -11.88 2.95
CA ALA A 16 28.76 -10.95 3.79
C ALA A 16 29.46 -10.69 5.14
N THR A 17 30.11 -11.72 5.70
CA THR A 17 30.93 -11.59 6.93
C THR A 17 32.15 -10.70 6.70
N GLN A 18 32.89 -10.90 5.61
CA GLN A 18 34.04 -10.05 5.26
C GLN A 18 33.64 -8.59 5.01
N ALA A 19 32.46 -8.36 4.44
CA ALA A 19 31.92 -7.03 4.19
C ALA A 19 31.31 -6.34 5.43
N GLY A 20 31.27 -7.02 6.59
CA GLY A 20 30.63 -6.50 7.80
C GLY A 20 29.11 -6.33 7.69
N LYS A 21 28.47 -7.01 6.72
CA LYS A 21 27.03 -6.89 6.43
C LYS A 21 26.20 -7.88 7.25
N TYR A 22 26.27 -7.77 8.56
CA TYR A 22 25.48 -8.60 9.47
C TYR A 22 25.11 -7.87 10.76
N LYS A 23 24.07 -8.37 11.42
CA LYS A 23 23.66 -7.98 12.77
C LYS A 23 23.89 -9.15 13.72
N ASN A 24 24.59 -8.89 14.82
CA ASN A 24 24.77 -9.88 15.88
C ASN A 24 23.46 -10.10 16.63
N ASP A 25 23.23 -11.34 17.09
CA ASP A 25 22.14 -11.63 18.01
C ASP A 25 22.39 -10.90 19.35
N PRO A 26 21.40 -10.17 19.90
CA PRO A 26 21.55 -9.43 21.15
C PRO A 26 21.91 -10.30 22.36
N ASN A 27 21.45 -11.55 22.37
CA ASN A 27 21.68 -12.49 23.48
C ASN A 27 22.99 -13.25 23.31
N PHE A 28 23.50 -13.38 22.09
CA PHE A 28 24.70 -14.15 21.76
C PHE A 28 25.61 -13.40 20.78
N PRO A 29 26.24 -12.28 21.20
CA PRO A 29 27.00 -11.41 20.30
C PRO A 29 28.21 -12.09 19.65
N ASN A 30 28.72 -13.17 20.26
CA ASN A 30 29.89 -13.91 19.79
C ASN A 30 29.55 -15.17 18.99
N ASN A 31 28.26 -15.52 18.84
CA ASN A 31 27.87 -16.74 18.13
C ASN A 31 27.61 -16.43 16.65
N GLU A 32 28.59 -16.74 15.81
CA GLU A 32 28.54 -16.44 14.37
C GLU A 32 27.38 -17.15 13.65
N LYS A 33 26.95 -18.31 14.16
CA LYS A 33 25.84 -19.08 13.58
C LYS A 33 24.48 -18.42 13.74
N LEU A 34 24.37 -17.46 14.67
CA LEU A 34 23.13 -16.74 14.96
C LEU A 34 23.12 -15.33 14.35
N ARG A 35 24.13 -14.98 13.55
CA ARG A 35 24.17 -13.69 12.85
C ARG A 35 23.05 -13.61 11.83
N GLN A 36 22.37 -12.46 11.79
CA GLN A 36 21.41 -12.13 10.76
C GLN A 36 22.15 -11.35 9.67
N TYR A 37 22.24 -11.91 8.47
CA TYR A 37 22.93 -11.28 7.33
C TYR A 37 21.97 -10.34 6.59
N TYR A 38 22.45 -9.14 6.24
CA TYR A 38 21.67 -8.25 5.39
C TYR A 38 21.67 -8.83 3.98
N LEU A 39 20.50 -9.30 3.53
CA LEU A 39 20.32 -9.72 2.16
C LEU A 39 20.29 -8.46 1.30
N CYS A 40 21.44 -8.12 0.71
CA CYS A 40 21.53 -7.09 -0.32
C CYS A 40 20.91 -7.69 -1.57
N VAL A 41 19.57 -7.76 -1.61
CA VAL A 41 18.87 -8.09 -2.84
C VAL A 41 19.06 -6.86 -3.72
N ASP A 42 19.62 -7.05 -4.92
CA ASP A 42 19.64 -6.05 -6.00
C ASP A 42 18.21 -5.74 -6.51
N THR A 43 17.23 -5.62 -5.62
CA THR A 43 15.84 -5.26 -5.90
C THR A 43 15.72 -3.84 -6.44
N SER A 44 16.69 -2.97 -6.17
CA SER A 44 16.72 -1.60 -6.70
C SER A 44 16.82 -1.60 -8.24
N ARG A 45 17.64 -2.48 -8.81
CA ARG A 45 17.86 -2.52 -10.26
C ARG A 45 16.71 -3.17 -11.01
N THR A 46 16.01 -4.12 -10.40
CA THR A 46 14.79 -4.71 -11.00
C THR A 46 13.60 -3.76 -10.90
N ARG A 47 13.49 -2.94 -9.84
CA ARG A 47 12.45 -1.90 -9.74
C ARG A 47 12.64 -0.76 -10.74
N GLU A 48 13.87 -0.31 -11.00
CA GLU A 48 14.13 0.69 -12.04
C GLU A 48 13.70 0.20 -13.42
N ASN A 49 14.04 -1.04 -13.79
CA ASN A 49 13.67 -1.59 -15.09
C ASN A 49 12.16 -1.82 -15.27
N VAL A 50 11.42 -2.14 -14.20
CA VAL A 50 9.95 -2.25 -14.27
C VAL A 50 9.30 -0.87 -14.43
N ARG A 51 9.92 0.19 -13.90
CA ARG A 51 9.38 1.55 -13.95
C ARG A 51 9.55 2.22 -15.33
N GLU A 52 10.52 1.78 -16.13
CA GLU A 52 10.71 2.26 -17.51
C GLU A 52 9.66 1.70 -18.49
N ASP A 53 9.01 0.57 -18.17
CA ASP A 53 8.01 -0.08 -19.03
C ASP A 53 6.55 0.32 -18.72
N GLU A 54 6.27 1.01 -17.62
CA GLU A 54 4.97 1.65 -17.37
C GLU A 54 4.86 2.99 -18.15
N GLN A 55 4.78 2.91 -19.47
CA GLN A 55 4.28 4.03 -20.26
C GLN A 55 2.78 4.17 -20.01
N VAL A 56 2.41 5.07 -19.09
CA VAL A 56 1.03 5.53 -18.95
C VAL A 56 0.68 6.32 -20.20
N LEU A 57 -0.09 5.71 -21.11
CA LEU A 57 -0.76 6.40 -22.22
C LEU A 57 -1.89 7.26 -21.63
N SER A 58 -1.55 8.47 -21.17
CA SER A 58 -2.54 9.47 -20.82
C SER A 58 -3.07 10.12 -22.11
N GLY A 59 -4.19 9.60 -22.61
CA GLY A 59 -4.97 10.23 -23.68
C GLY A 59 -6.34 10.63 -23.14
N GLN A 60 -6.74 11.88 -23.34
CA GLN A 60 -8.14 12.28 -23.18
C GLN A 60 -8.86 11.93 -24.48
N VAL A 61 -9.86 11.04 -24.40
CA VAL A 61 -10.79 10.77 -25.49
C VAL A 61 -12.06 11.55 -25.18
N GLU A 62 -12.32 12.58 -25.96
CA GLU A 62 -13.60 13.30 -25.92
C GLU A 62 -14.61 12.53 -26.76
N ILE A 63 -15.65 12.01 -26.12
CA ILE A 63 -16.79 11.39 -26.79
C ILE A 63 -17.90 12.43 -26.84
N ASP A 64 -18.51 12.61 -28.02
CA ASP A 64 -19.59 13.58 -28.15
C ASP A 64 -20.91 13.05 -27.54
N ALA A 65 -21.83 13.97 -27.28
CA ALA A 65 -23.09 13.64 -26.63
C ALA A 65 -24.00 12.74 -27.49
N ALA A 66 -23.78 12.68 -28.81
CA ALA A 66 -24.57 11.85 -29.71
C ALA A 66 -24.12 10.39 -29.64
N ASP A 67 -22.80 10.16 -29.58
CA ASP A 67 -22.21 8.84 -29.39
C ASP A 67 -22.51 8.30 -27.98
N ALA A 68 -22.47 9.16 -26.96
CA ALA A 68 -22.88 8.79 -25.60
C ALA A 68 -24.37 8.40 -25.51
N ALA A 69 -25.24 9.10 -26.25
CA ALA A 69 -26.67 8.81 -26.28
C ALA A 69 -27.01 7.54 -27.08
N ALA A 70 -26.23 7.22 -28.12
CA ALA A 70 -26.38 5.97 -28.88
C ALA A 70 -26.01 4.73 -28.05
N LEU A 71 -25.18 4.89 -27.02
CA LEU A 71 -24.78 3.83 -26.09
C LEU A 71 -25.83 3.54 -25.00
N THR A 72 -26.82 4.40 -24.83
CA THR A 72 -27.93 4.19 -23.88
C THR A 72 -29.22 3.86 -24.62
N GLU A 73 -29.63 2.59 -24.65
CA GLU A 73 -30.92 2.20 -25.24
C GLU A 73 -32.11 2.84 -24.50
N PRO A 74 -33.19 3.22 -25.22
CA PRO A 74 -34.35 3.85 -24.62
C PRO A 74 -35.18 2.82 -23.84
N GLY A 75 -34.99 2.76 -22.53
CA GLY A 75 -35.77 1.90 -21.62
C GLY A 75 -35.09 1.50 -20.31
N GLY A 76 -33.82 1.85 -20.09
CA GLY A 76 -33.11 1.56 -18.84
C GLY A 76 -33.50 2.53 -17.71
N ASP A 77 -34.44 2.14 -16.87
CA ASP A 77 -34.73 2.83 -15.61
C ASP A 77 -33.76 2.35 -14.52
N PHE A 78 -32.75 3.16 -14.18
CA PHE A 78 -31.71 2.85 -13.19
C PHE A 78 -32.00 3.45 -11.80
N ALA A 79 -33.25 3.85 -11.54
CA ALA A 79 -33.56 4.64 -10.36
C ALA A 79 -33.74 3.84 -9.05
N GLU A 80 -33.84 2.50 -9.06
CA GLU A 80 -34.20 1.77 -7.84
C GLU A 80 -33.40 0.48 -7.61
N ALA A 81 -32.38 0.58 -6.75
CA ALA A 81 -31.89 -0.45 -5.85
C ALA A 81 -31.73 -1.89 -6.40
N ALA A 82 -30.71 -2.08 -7.24
CA ALA A 82 -29.86 -3.27 -7.17
C ALA A 82 -28.43 -2.83 -7.49
N GLY A 83 -27.47 -3.22 -6.65
CA GLY A 83 -26.06 -3.18 -7.02
C GLY A 83 -25.84 -4.13 -8.19
N ILE A 84 -26.08 -3.65 -9.40
CA ILE A 84 -25.83 -4.39 -10.63
C ILE A 84 -24.35 -4.20 -10.93
N ASN A 85 -23.57 -5.25 -10.67
CA ASN A 85 -22.25 -5.39 -11.28
C ASN A 85 -22.46 -5.41 -12.80
N MET A 86 -22.21 -4.28 -13.45
CA MET A 86 -22.05 -4.26 -14.90
C MET A 86 -20.86 -5.16 -15.25
N ILE A 87 -21.17 -6.32 -15.83
CA ILE A 87 -20.20 -7.20 -16.46
C ILE A 87 -20.22 -6.79 -17.94
N ASP A 88 -19.16 -6.13 -18.40
CA ASP A 88 -19.00 -5.85 -19.83
C ASP A 88 -18.90 -7.15 -20.64
N GLN A 89 -19.43 -7.12 -21.86
CA GLN A 89 -19.52 -8.27 -22.77
C GLN A 89 -18.16 -8.85 -23.19
N ASP A 90 -17.05 -8.19 -22.87
CA ASP A 90 -15.69 -8.70 -23.11
C ASP A 90 -15.08 -9.44 -21.90
N GLY A 91 -15.81 -9.60 -20.79
CA GLY A 91 -15.33 -10.33 -19.61
C GLY A 91 -14.14 -9.67 -18.90
N GLN A 92 -13.82 -8.42 -19.24
CA GLN A 92 -12.87 -7.60 -18.51
C GLN A 92 -13.67 -6.81 -17.46
N GLN A 93 -13.56 -7.23 -16.19
CA GLN A 93 -13.94 -6.37 -15.08
C GLN A 93 -13.12 -5.07 -15.22
N GLU A 94 -13.77 -3.95 -15.57
CA GLU A 94 -13.28 -2.67 -15.09
C GLU A 94 -13.11 -2.84 -13.60
N GLY A 95 -11.86 -2.80 -13.15
CA GLY A 95 -11.51 -2.97 -11.75
C GLY A 95 -12.14 -1.86 -10.96
N THR A 96 -13.39 -2.05 -10.55
CA THR A 96 -13.95 -1.37 -9.38
C THR A 96 -12.84 -1.33 -8.36
N PRO A 97 -12.42 -0.13 -7.89
CA PRO A 97 -11.29 -0.01 -6.99
C PRO A 97 -11.54 -1.02 -5.87
N ALA A 98 -10.67 -2.05 -5.84
CA ALA A 98 -10.91 -3.25 -5.05
C ALA A 98 -11.37 -2.79 -3.67
N PRO A 99 -12.55 -3.26 -3.17
CA PRO A 99 -13.28 -2.59 -2.10
C PRO A 99 -12.33 -2.15 -0.99
N ALA A 100 -12.00 -0.86 -1.02
CA ALA A 100 -10.89 -0.36 -0.24
C ALA A 100 -11.47 -0.02 1.13
N LEU A 101 -10.84 -0.54 2.18
CA LEU A 101 -11.20 -0.12 3.52
C LEU A 101 -11.00 1.39 3.61
N LYS A 102 -12.04 2.11 4.00
CA LYS A 102 -12.03 3.58 4.16
C LYS A 102 -10.82 4.08 4.96
N GLU A 103 -10.36 3.29 5.93
CA GLU A 103 -9.17 3.59 6.73
C GLU A 103 -7.86 3.53 5.91
N ALA A 104 -7.74 2.57 4.99
CA ALA A 104 -6.60 2.47 4.07
C ALA A 104 -6.57 3.61 3.06
N GLU A 105 -7.73 4.00 2.52
CA GLU A 105 -7.85 5.17 1.63
C GLU A 105 -7.47 6.46 2.35
N GLU A 106 -7.96 6.65 3.57
CA GLU A 106 -7.62 7.81 4.38
C GLU A 106 -6.12 7.88 4.66
N ALA A 107 -5.48 6.76 4.99
CA ALA A 107 -4.04 6.71 5.23
C ALA A 107 -3.24 7.07 3.97
N ARG A 108 -3.66 6.61 2.79
CA ARG A 108 -3.04 6.98 1.50
C ARG A 108 -3.21 8.47 1.20
N SER A 109 -4.41 9.01 1.41
CA SER A 109 -4.70 10.43 1.23
C SER A 109 -3.86 11.30 2.18
N LEU A 110 -3.77 10.90 3.45
CA LEU A 110 -2.93 11.58 4.44
C LEU A 110 -1.45 11.54 4.04
N ARG A 111 -0.94 10.39 3.59
CA ARG A 111 0.43 10.25 3.11
C ARG A 111 0.72 11.26 2.00
N ILE A 112 -0.12 11.31 0.96
CA ILE A 112 0.04 12.25 -0.15
C ILE A 112 0.06 13.70 0.36
N SER A 113 -0.83 14.05 1.30
CA SER A 113 -0.92 15.43 1.82
C SER A 113 0.27 15.88 2.67
N ILE A 114 1.12 14.97 3.14
CA ILE A 114 2.28 15.30 3.99
C ILE A 114 3.62 14.93 3.36
N GLU A 115 3.63 14.31 2.18
CA GLU A 115 4.84 13.75 1.55
C GLU A 115 5.90 14.81 1.26
N GLU A 116 5.48 16.04 0.99
CA GLU A 116 6.38 17.17 0.71
C GLU A 116 6.85 17.91 1.97
N LEU A 117 6.31 17.57 3.15
CA LEU A 117 6.69 18.21 4.42
C LEU A 117 8.01 17.68 4.94
N GLU A 118 8.83 18.57 5.51
CA GLU A 118 10.09 18.18 6.16
C GLU A 118 9.84 17.18 7.30
N CYS A 119 10.73 16.20 7.43
CA CYS A 119 10.67 15.13 8.44
C CYS A 119 9.42 14.21 8.35
N SER A 120 8.67 14.20 7.25
CA SER A 120 7.49 13.33 7.09
C SER A 120 7.80 11.88 6.67
N ALA A 121 9.02 11.59 6.23
CA ALA A 121 9.38 10.33 5.56
C ALA A 121 9.00 9.07 6.36
N GLU A 122 9.36 9.00 7.64
CA GLU A 122 9.02 7.85 8.50
C GLU A 122 7.51 7.70 8.71
N LEU A 123 6.78 8.83 8.75
CA LEU A 123 5.33 8.84 8.88
C LEU A 123 4.64 8.40 7.59
N CYS A 124 5.15 8.82 6.43
CA CYS A 124 4.70 8.38 5.11
C CYS A 124 4.89 6.87 4.93
N GLU A 125 6.05 6.34 5.33
CA GLU A 125 6.30 4.89 5.33
C GLU A 125 5.31 4.17 6.24
N ALA A 126 5.09 4.67 7.46
CA ALA A 126 4.14 4.07 8.39
C ALA A 126 2.69 4.11 7.87
N LEU A 127 2.25 5.19 7.23
CA LEU A 127 0.93 5.29 6.61
C LEU A 127 0.77 4.31 5.44
N THR A 128 1.85 4.06 4.69
CA THR A 128 1.88 3.09 3.60
C THR A 128 1.75 1.67 4.14
N ILE A 129 2.56 1.32 5.15
CA ILE A 129 2.48 0.03 5.84
C ILE A 129 1.07 -0.21 6.40
N HIS A 130 0.45 0.81 6.98
CA HIS A 130 -0.93 0.70 7.47
C HIS A 130 -1.92 0.38 6.34
N ALA A 131 -1.87 1.16 5.26
CA ALA A 131 -2.81 1.00 4.15
C ALA A 131 -2.68 -0.40 3.52
N ASP A 132 -1.45 -0.88 3.34
CA ASP A 132 -1.20 -2.20 2.77
C ASP A 132 -1.65 -3.32 3.71
N ALA A 133 -1.39 -3.20 5.02
CA ALA A 133 -1.86 -4.18 6.01
C ALA A 133 -3.39 -4.28 6.04
N MET A 134 -4.10 -3.15 5.98
CA MET A 134 -5.57 -3.14 5.96
C MET A 134 -6.12 -3.78 4.68
N VAL A 135 -5.49 -3.55 3.52
CA VAL A 135 -5.88 -4.21 2.27
C VAL A 135 -5.66 -5.72 2.35
N GLU A 136 -4.55 -6.19 2.94
CA GLU A 136 -4.31 -7.62 3.14
C GLU A 136 -5.34 -8.26 4.10
N ILE A 137 -5.64 -7.62 5.23
CA ILE A 137 -6.70 -8.05 6.15
C ILE A 137 -8.03 -8.19 5.40
N TYR A 138 -8.39 -7.20 4.59
CA TYR A 138 -9.61 -7.22 3.80
C TYR A 138 -9.63 -8.39 2.79
N ARG A 139 -8.50 -8.65 2.13
CA ARG A 139 -8.35 -9.80 1.22
C ARG A 139 -8.51 -11.12 1.95
N GLU A 140 -7.98 -11.26 3.16
CA GLU A 140 -8.13 -12.47 3.98
C GLU A 140 -9.58 -12.68 4.43
N LEU A 141 -10.25 -11.63 4.89
CA LEU A 141 -11.68 -11.68 5.24
C LEU A 141 -12.54 -12.08 4.04
N ASN A 142 -12.26 -11.52 2.86
CA ASN A 142 -12.94 -11.88 1.63
C ASN A 142 -12.70 -13.34 1.23
N LYS A 143 -11.47 -13.86 1.40
CA LYS A 143 -11.16 -15.28 1.14
C LYS A 143 -11.97 -16.19 2.06
N LEU A 144 -12.04 -15.90 3.36
CA LEU A 144 -12.84 -16.69 4.32
C LEU A 144 -14.34 -16.64 3.99
N THR A 145 -14.82 -15.44 3.65
CA THR A 145 -16.22 -15.21 3.28
C THR A 145 -16.59 -15.97 2.00
N ALA A 146 -15.75 -15.89 0.97
CA ALA A 146 -15.94 -16.62 -0.29
C ALA A 146 -15.90 -18.14 -0.10
N ALA A 147 -15.06 -18.62 0.83
CA ALA A 147 -14.98 -20.03 1.21
C ALA A 147 -16.13 -20.47 2.13
N SER A 148 -17.06 -19.57 2.50
CA SER A 148 -18.17 -19.84 3.43
C SER A 148 -17.71 -20.46 4.77
N VAL A 149 -16.52 -20.07 5.23
CA VAL A 149 -15.97 -20.52 6.51
C VAL A 149 -16.75 -19.82 7.62
N ASN A 150 -17.44 -20.57 8.47
CA ASN A 150 -18.22 -20.03 9.60
C ASN A 150 -17.59 -20.41 10.96
N ILE A 151 -16.26 -20.32 11.04
CA ILE A 151 -15.50 -20.68 12.25
C ILE A 151 -15.04 -19.39 12.91
N GLU A 152 -15.57 -19.07 14.09
CA GLU A 152 -15.24 -17.84 14.83
C GLU A 152 -13.73 -17.69 15.05
N ASP A 153 -13.04 -18.78 15.42
CA ASP A 153 -11.60 -18.79 15.64
C ASP A 153 -10.79 -18.38 14.39
N ALA A 154 -11.29 -18.66 13.18
CA ALA A 154 -10.63 -18.27 11.95
C ALA A 154 -10.65 -16.75 11.73
N TYR A 155 -11.72 -16.08 12.20
CA TYR A 155 -11.86 -14.63 12.10
C TYR A 155 -11.20 -13.90 13.28
N ALA A 156 -11.15 -14.52 14.46
CA ALA A 156 -10.65 -13.90 15.69
C ALA A 156 -9.24 -13.31 15.51
N SER A 157 -8.32 -14.10 14.94
CA SER A 157 -6.93 -13.67 14.70
C SER A 157 -6.82 -12.50 13.71
N ILE A 158 -7.67 -12.47 12.68
CA ILE A 158 -7.70 -11.40 11.68
C ILE A 158 -8.23 -10.11 12.32
N PHE A 159 -9.30 -10.20 13.13
CA PHE A 159 -9.86 -9.04 13.83
C PHE A 159 -8.93 -8.50 14.92
N GLU A 160 -8.21 -9.36 15.62
CA GLU A 160 -7.18 -8.94 16.58
C GLU A 160 -6.06 -8.17 15.87
N THR A 161 -5.59 -8.70 14.73
CA THR A 161 -4.58 -8.04 13.90
C THR A 161 -5.07 -6.68 13.39
N ALA A 162 -6.30 -6.62 12.87
CA ALA A 162 -6.93 -5.38 12.43
C ALA A 162 -7.05 -4.35 13.56
N SER A 163 -7.47 -4.79 14.74
CA SER A 163 -7.60 -3.93 15.93
C SER A 163 -6.26 -3.31 16.34
N SER A 164 -5.19 -4.10 16.26
CA SER A 164 -3.82 -3.63 16.53
C SER A 164 -3.37 -2.57 15.52
N TYR A 165 -3.56 -2.81 14.22
CA TYR A 165 -3.23 -1.84 13.18
C TYR A 165 -4.05 -0.55 13.28
N THR A 166 -5.35 -0.64 13.57
CA THR A 166 -6.20 0.54 13.76
C THR A 166 -5.77 1.36 14.99
N ALA A 167 -5.41 0.71 16.11
CA ALA A 167 -4.88 1.42 17.27
C ALA A 167 -3.55 2.13 16.94
N TRP A 168 -2.66 1.44 16.24
CA TRP A 168 -1.37 1.96 15.79
C TRP A 168 -1.47 3.11 14.77
N TYR A 169 -2.47 3.07 13.89
CA TYR A 169 -2.77 4.13 12.93
C TYR A 169 -3.37 5.37 13.61
N LYS A 170 -4.30 5.20 14.55
CA LYS A 170 -4.94 6.33 15.26
C LYS A 170 -3.93 7.29 15.90
N THR A 171 -2.83 6.77 16.44
CA THR A 171 -1.78 7.64 17.02
C THR A 171 -1.03 8.42 15.94
N ARG A 172 -0.73 7.78 14.80
CA ARG A 172 0.00 8.39 13.67
C ARG A 172 -0.83 9.37 12.88
N LYS A 173 -2.12 9.07 12.70
CA LYS A 173 -3.11 9.97 12.08
C LYS A 173 -3.14 11.33 12.77
N LYS A 174 -3.08 11.36 14.11
CA LYS A 174 -3.03 12.61 14.87
C LYS A 174 -1.78 13.43 14.55
N VAL A 175 -0.62 12.78 14.42
CA VAL A 175 0.64 13.44 14.05
C VAL A 175 0.56 13.98 12.62
N ALA A 176 0.07 13.16 11.67
CA ALA A 176 -0.10 13.56 10.28
C ALA A 176 -1.01 14.78 10.14
N MET A 177 -2.16 14.77 10.82
CA MET A 177 -3.09 15.92 10.83
C MET A 177 -2.45 17.17 11.45
N SER A 178 -1.68 17.02 12.53
CA SER A 178 -0.95 18.14 13.13
C SER A 178 0.12 18.71 12.20
N MET A 179 0.84 17.87 11.46
CA MET A 179 1.83 18.31 10.48
C MET A 179 1.17 19.08 9.34
N ARG A 180 0.08 18.53 8.79
CA ARG A 180 -0.69 19.18 7.72
C ARG A 180 -1.21 20.55 8.16
N GLN A 181 -1.81 20.63 9.35
CA GLN A 181 -2.30 21.89 9.91
C GLN A 181 -1.18 22.92 10.13
N ALA A 182 -0.01 22.48 10.60
CA ALA A 182 1.14 23.37 10.78
C ALA A 182 1.64 23.93 9.44
N ALA A 183 1.69 23.09 8.40
CA ALA A 183 2.07 23.51 7.05
C ALA A 183 1.07 24.51 6.45
N GLU A 184 -0.23 24.23 6.56
CA GLU A 184 -1.31 25.13 6.11
C GLU A 184 -1.19 26.51 6.80
N THR A 185 -0.87 26.52 8.10
CA THR A 185 -0.70 27.77 8.87
C THR A 185 0.54 28.56 8.43
N GLN A 186 1.65 27.88 8.15
CA GLN A 186 2.88 28.52 7.67
C GLN A 186 2.68 29.11 6.27
N GLN A 187 1.97 28.41 5.39
CA GLN A 187 1.65 28.91 4.06
C GLN A 187 0.77 30.16 4.12
N ALA A 188 -0.28 30.14 4.95
CA ALA A 188 -1.16 31.31 5.13
C ALA A 188 -0.40 32.54 5.67
N ALA A 189 0.56 32.34 6.57
CA ALA A 189 1.39 33.43 7.10
C ALA A 189 2.38 34.00 6.07
N ALA A 190 2.81 33.21 5.09
CA ALA A 190 3.71 33.65 4.02
C ALA A 190 2.99 34.47 2.94
N GLU A 191 1.67 34.29 2.79
CA GLU A 191 0.85 34.96 1.78
C GLU A 191 0.28 36.32 2.24
N GLU A 192 0.46 36.72 3.51
CA GLU A 192 0.08 38.07 3.95
C GLU A 192 0.98 39.13 3.27
N PRO A 193 0.42 39.97 2.38
CA PRO A 193 1.22 40.84 1.54
C PRO A 193 1.73 42.05 2.34
N THR A 194 2.99 42.38 2.12
CA THR A 194 3.56 43.72 2.31
C THR A 194 2.77 44.75 1.48
N ALA A 195 1.59 45.15 1.99
CA ALA A 195 0.86 46.29 1.49
C ALA A 195 1.63 47.55 1.91
N THR A 196 2.44 48.08 0.99
CA THR A 196 3.12 49.38 1.11
C THR A 196 2.79 50.24 -0.09
#